data_AF-A0A7C3HR30-F1
#
_entry.id   AF-A0A7C3HR30-F1
#
_cell.length_a   1.000
_cell.length_b   1.000
_cell.length_c   1.000
_cell.angle_alpha   90.00
_cell.angle_beta   90.00
_cell.angle_gamma   90.00
#
_symmetry.space_group_name_H-M   'P 1'
#
loop_
_entity.id
_entity.type
_entity.pdbx_description
1 polymer ?
#
loop_
_entity_poly.entity_id
_entity_poly.type
_entity_poly.pdbx_seq_one_letter_code
_entity_poly.pdbx_strand_id
1 'polypeptide(L)'
;MNDEIVPAPLPAAAEALLVERYRAISSLSNKWRIIVILARSGSEAVVPLLTHAITNEFAGQVFSNWEADYFPRLLDRMGWQAQRHRSAYEFLEAACEPSFWEERPLPQVPDMATFKALLVKCALLGLAISGRPEALAFFEGIRSRPTPGWQGNPGSVVDAVFWYHFVQKHGLEKLRASLRGIP
;
A
#
# COMPACT_ATOMS: atom_id res chain seq x y z
N MET A 1 -15.53 -20.42 -8.87
CA MET A 1 -15.77 -19.47 -7.78
C MET A 1 -15.04 -20.02 -6.57
N ASN A 2 -13.85 -19.53 -6.28
CA ASN A 2 -13.21 -19.81 -4.99
C ASN A 2 -13.82 -18.80 -4.02
N ASP A 3 -14.60 -19.28 -3.05
CA ASP A 3 -15.02 -18.46 -1.94
C ASP A 3 -13.77 -17.92 -1.25
N GLU A 4 -13.52 -16.63 -1.44
CA GLU A 4 -12.42 -15.93 -0.81
C GLU A 4 -12.60 -16.02 0.71
N ILE A 5 -11.65 -16.64 1.40
CA ILE A 5 -11.46 -16.40 2.82
C ILE A 5 -10.77 -15.04 2.94
N VAL A 6 -11.53 -13.98 2.66
CA VAL A 6 -11.22 -12.64 3.12
C VAL A 6 -11.12 -12.74 4.65
N PRO A 7 -9.98 -12.41 5.28
CA PRO A 7 -9.87 -12.50 6.73
C PRO A 7 -11.04 -11.76 7.36
N ALA A 8 -11.75 -12.44 8.25
CA ALA A 8 -12.88 -11.85 8.96
C ALA A 8 -12.40 -10.55 9.62
N PRO A 9 -13.24 -9.49 9.62
CA PRO A 9 -12.85 -8.25 10.25
C PRO A 9 -12.43 -8.46 11.70
N LEU A 10 -11.52 -7.60 12.19
CA LEU A 10 -11.16 -7.64 13.60
C LEU A 10 -12.40 -7.33 14.46
N PRO A 11 -12.55 -7.98 15.63
CA PRO A 11 -13.55 -7.55 16.59
C PRO A 11 -13.36 -6.07 16.93
N ALA A 12 -14.45 -5.29 16.98
CA ALA A 12 -14.39 -3.83 17.17
C ALA A 12 -13.58 -3.41 18.41
N ALA A 13 -13.68 -4.15 19.51
CA ALA A 13 -12.89 -3.89 20.72
C ALA A 13 -11.38 -4.10 20.52
N ALA A 14 -10.99 -5.11 19.72
CA ALA A 14 -9.59 -5.36 19.40
C ALA A 14 -9.03 -4.29 18.44
N GLU A 15 -9.82 -3.85 17.46
CA GLU A 15 -9.47 -2.75 16.57
C GLU A 15 -9.27 -1.44 17.35
N ALA A 16 -10.21 -1.10 18.24
CA ALA A 16 -10.11 0.09 19.08
C ALA A 16 -8.83 0.09 19.94
N LEU A 17 -8.51 -1.03 20.57
CA LEU A 17 -7.28 -1.18 21.36
C LEU A 17 -6.02 -1.04 20.48
N LEU A 18 -6.01 -1.63 19.29
CA LEU A 18 -4.88 -1.49 18.36
C LEU A 18 -4.69 -0.05 17.89
N VAL A 19 -5.78 0.67 17.60
CA VAL A 19 -5.75 2.09 17.24
C VAL A 19 -5.25 2.96 18.40
N GLU A 20 -5.67 2.66 19.63
CA GLU A 20 -5.14 3.34 20.82
C GLU A 20 -3.63 3.14 20.97
N ARG A 21 -3.16 1.88 20.87
CA ARG A 21 -1.73 1.55 20.95
C ARG A 21 -0.93 2.15 19.79
N TYR A 22 -1.50 2.17 18.60
CA TYR A 22 -0.92 2.82 17.43
C TYR A 22 -0.61 4.30 17.69
N ARG A 23 -1.56 5.02 18.29
CA ARG A 23 -1.45 6.47 18.57
C ARG A 23 -0.44 6.78 19.67
N ALA A 24 -0.19 5.85 20.59
CA ALA A 24 0.73 6.04 21.71
C ALA A 24 2.22 5.84 21.34
N ILE A 25 2.52 5.31 20.15
CA ILE A 25 3.89 5.04 19.68
C ILE A 25 4.25 6.12 18.65
N SER A 26 5.48 6.63 18.63
CA SER A 26 5.92 7.61 17.61
C SER A 26 6.70 6.97 16.46
N SER A 27 7.62 6.05 16.77
CA SER A 27 8.45 5.38 15.76
C SER A 27 7.65 4.42 14.87
N LEU A 28 7.89 4.48 13.55
CA LEU A 28 7.35 3.55 12.56
C LEU A 28 7.70 2.10 12.91
N SER A 29 8.98 1.84 13.19
CA SER A 29 9.50 0.50 13.51
C SER A 29 8.72 -0.16 14.64
N ASN A 30 8.41 0.59 15.69
CA ASN A 30 7.71 0.08 16.87
C ASN A 30 6.22 -0.19 16.62
N LYS A 31 5.58 0.57 15.73
CA LYS A 31 4.15 0.40 15.42
C LYS A 31 3.87 -0.40 14.14
N TRP A 32 4.90 -0.78 13.39
CA TRP A 32 4.79 -1.48 12.10
C TRP A 32 3.82 -2.67 12.15
N ARG A 33 3.97 -3.55 13.15
CA ARG A 33 3.11 -4.73 13.28
C ARG A 33 1.65 -4.36 13.52
N ILE A 34 1.38 -3.28 14.27
CA ILE A 34 0.03 -2.77 14.49
C ILE A 34 -0.55 -2.27 13.17
N ILE A 35 0.21 -1.49 12.39
CA ILE A 35 -0.22 -1.01 11.07
C ILE A 35 -0.58 -2.19 10.15
N VAL A 36 0.27 -3.21 10.08
CA VAL A 36 0.03 -4.38 9.23
C VAL A 36 -1.23 -5.16 9.65
N ILE A 37 -1.52 -5.23 10.95
CA ILE A 37 -2.76 -5.87 11.45
C ILE A 37 -3.97 -5.01 11.07
N LEU A 38 -3.89 -3.69 11.30
CA LEU A 38 -4.95 -2.73 10.97
C LEU A 38 -5.24 -2.70 9.45
N ALA A 39 -4.23 -2.74 8.59
CA ALA A 39 -4.39 -2.84 7.14
C ALA A 39 -5.13 -4.10 6.68
N ARG A 40 -5.16 -5.15 7.51
CA ARG A 40 -5.85 -6.42 7.23
C ARG A 40 -7.22 -6.54 7.89
N SER A 41 -7.54 -5.63 8.81
CA SER A 41 -8.80 -5.64 9.58
C SER A 41 -10.04 -5.54 8.70
N GLY A 42 -9.93 -5.01 7.48
CA GLY A 42 -11.07 -4.81 6.59
C GLY A 42 -12.07 -3.74 7.04
N SER A 43 -11.79 -3.00 8.12
CA SER A 43 -12.63 -1.89 8.59
C SER A 43 -12.35 -0.61 7.81
N GLU A 44 -13.41 0.03 7.30
CA GLU A 44 -13.28 1.31 6.59
C GLU A 44 -12.77 2.43 7.51
N ALA A 45 -13.09 2.35 8.81
CA ALA A 45 -12.67 3.35 9.81
C ALA A 45 -11.14 3.44 9.96
N VAL A 46 -10.41 2.41 9.53
CA VAL A 46 -8.95 2.35 9.55
C VAL A 46 -8.32 3.05 8.33
N VAL A 47 -9.06 3.21 7.22
CA VAL A 47 -8.56 3.83 5.98
C VAL A 47 -7.96 5.22 6.22
N PRO A 48 -8.64 6.16 6.91
CA PRO A 48 -8.07 7.49 7.18
C PRO A 48 -6.79 7.45 8.01
N LEU A 49 -6.69 6.51 8.96
CA LEU A 49 -5.49 6.33 9.79
C LEU A 49 -4.31 5.86 8.94
N LEU A 50 -4.52 4.89 8.05
CA LEU A 50 -3.46 4.39 7.14
C LEU A 50 -3.05 5.45 6.13
N THR A 51 -4.02 6.18 5.55
CA THR A 51 -3.74 7.29 4.65
C THR A 51 -2.91 8.36 5.34
N HIS A 52 -3.24 8.73 6.59
CA HIS A 52 -2.46 9.68 7.38
C HIS A 52 -1.04 9.18 7.66
N ALA A 53 -0.90 7.89 8.03
CA ALA A 53 0.39 7.24 8.25
C ALA A 53 1.30 7.35 7.01
N ILE A 54 0.74 7.11 5.82
CA ILE A 54 1.47 7.09 4.55
C ILE A 54 1.83 8.52 4.06
N THR A 55 1.10 9.55 4.49
CA THR A 55 1.22 10.90 3.88
C THR A 55 1.74 12.00 4.79
N ASN A 56 1.52 11.91 6.11
CA ASN A 56 1.73 13.05 7.00
C ASN A 56 2.45 12.66 8.30
N GLU A 57 2.16 11.49 8.87
CA GLU A 57 2.58 11.16 10.25
C GLU A 57 4.10 11.18 10.45
N PHE A 58 4.85 10.76 9.44
CA PHE A 58 6.31 10.67 9.49
C PHE A 58 7.02 11.79 8.73
N ALA A 59 6.30 12.85 8.39
CA ALA A 59 6.84 14.03 7.72
C ALA A 59 8.08 14.57 8.44
N GLY A 60 9.18 14.76 7.72
CA GLY A 60 10.42 15.34 8.24
C GLY A 60 11.20 14.45 9.21
N GLN A 61 10.71 13.25 9.56
CA GLN A 61 11.47 12.30 10.38
C GLN A 61 12.61 11.70 9.57
N VAL A 62 13.77 11.51 10.20
CA VAL A 62 14.89 10.79 9.56
C VAL A 62 14.67 9.30 9.72
N PHE A 63 14.55 8.61 8.60
CA PHE A 63 14.35 7.16 8.58
C PHE A 63 15.66 6.40 8.63
N SER A 64 15.66 5.32 9.41
CA SER A 64 16.64 4.25 9.26
C SER A 64 16.49 3.55 7.90
N ASN A 65 17.53 2.80 7.48
CA ASN A 65 17.45 2.00 6.25
C ASN A 65 16.24 1.04 6.27
N TRP A 66 15.98 0.41 7.42
CA TRP A 66 14.82 -0.46 7.59
C TRP A 66 13.51 0.30 7.37
N GLU A 67 13.36 1.50 7.95
CA GLU A 67 12.14 2.32 7.77
C GLU A 67 11.99 2.78 6.32
N ALA A 68 13.09 3.14 5.65
CA ALA A 68 13.09 3.49 4.24
C ALA A 68 12.63 2.33 3.33
N ASP A 69 12.99 1.10 3.67
CA ASP A 69 12.61 -0.10 2.90
C ASP A 69 11.17 -0.56 3.18
N TYR A 70 10.70 -0.39 4.42
CA TYR A 70 9.40 -0.91 4.85
C TYR A 70 8.27 0.09 4.74
N PHE A 71 8.54 1.40 4.88
CA PHE A 71 7.50 2.42 4.78
C PHE A 71 6.75 2.39 3.44
N PRO A 72 7.40 2.33 2.26
CA PRO A 72 6.67 2.28 0.98
C PRO A 72 5.72 1.08 0.91
N ARG A 73 6.07 -0.04 1.55
CA ARG A 73 5.24 -1.24 1.57
C ARG A 73 3.90 -1.02 2.24
N LEU A 74 3.70 0.02 3.06
CA LEU A 74 2.36 0.38 3.56
C LEU A 74 1.33 0.57 2.44
N LEU A 75 1.76 1.03 1.26
CA LEU A 75 0.91 1.13 0.08
C LEU A 75 0.47 -0.24 -0.45
N ASP A 76 1.36 -1.23 -0.49
CA ASP A 76 0.98 -2.59 -0.89
C ASP A 76 -0.01 -3.20 0.13
N ARG A 77 0.17 -2.88 1.42
CA ARG A 77 -0.71 -3.33 2.50
C ARG A 77 -2.08 -2.66 2.40
N MET A 78 -2.15 -1.42 1.94
CA MET A 78 -3.40 -0.71 1.68
C MET A 78 -4.26 -1.42 0.61
N GLY A 79 -3.66 -2.26 -0.24
CA GLY A 79 -4.37 -3.07 -1.23
C GLY A 79 -5.48 -3.95 -0.62
N TRP A 80 -5.30 -4.48 0.60
CA TRP A 80 -6.35 -5.26 1.27
C TRP A 80 -7.54 -4.42 1.73
N GLN A 81 -7.31 -3.13 2.03
CA GLN A 81 -8.40 -2.21 2.30
C GLN A 81 -9.08 -1.80 1.00
N ALA A 82 -8.30 -1.53 -0.05
CA ALA A 82 -8.82 -1.21 -1.37
C ALA A 82 -9.68 -2.33 -1.96
N GLN A 83 -9.41 -3.60 -1.65
CA GLN A 83 -10.30 -4.70 -2.04
C GLN A 83 -11.75 -4.50 -1.59
N ARG A 84 -11.97 -3.89 -0.41
CA ARG A 84 -13.28 -3.72 0.20
C ARG A 84 -13.82 -2.29 0.09
N HIS A 85 -12.93 -1.30 0.10
CA HIS A 85 -13.27 0.10 0.29
C HIS A 85 -12.78 0.95 -0.87
N ARG A 86 -13.72 1.64 -1.52
CA ARG A 86 -13.45 2.53 -2.65
C ARG A 86 -12.48 3.67 -2.29
N SER A 87 -12.60 4.23 -1.08
CA SER A 87 -11.73 5.30 -0.58
C SER A 87 -10.24 4.89 -0.54
N ALA A 88 -9.95 3.65 -0.14
CA ALA A 88 -8.59 3.12 -0.15
C ALA A 88 -8.06 2.88 -1.57
N TYR A 89 -8.94 2.48 -2.51
CA TYR A 89 -8.59 2.33 -3.92
C TYR A 89 -8.26 3.68 -4.56
N GLU A 90 -9.11 4.69 -4.39
CA GLU A 90 -8.90 6.04 -4.94
C GLU A 90 -7.62 6.68 -4.39
N PHE A 91 -7.31 6.45 -3.11
CA PHE A 91 -6.04 6.85 -2.53
C PHE A 91 -4.84 6.18 -3.24
N LEU A 92 -4.90 4.87 -3.49
CA LEU A 92 -3.83 4.15 -4.19
C LEU A 92 -3.69 4.58 -5.65
N GLU A 93 -4.79 4.88 -6.33
CA GLU A 93 -4.79 5.41 -7.69
C GLU A 93 -4.16 6.80 -7.75
N ALA A 94 -4.43 7.67 -6.79
CA ALA A 94 -3.75 8.97 -6.70
C ALA A 94 -2.25 8.81 -6.37
N ALA A 95 -1.92 7.91 -5.43
CA ALA A 95 -0.56 7.62 -4.98
C ALA A 95 0.33 6.97 -6.06
N CYS A 96 -0.28 6.52 -7.15
CA CYS A 96 0.41 6.01 -8.31
C CYS A 96 1.12 7.15 -9.10
N GLU A 97 0.56 8.35 -9.16
CA GLU A 97 1.16 9.45 -9.92
C GLU A 97 2.37 10.05 -9.18
N PRO A 98 3.56 10.20 -9.82
CA PRO A 98 4.73 10.74 -9.12
C PRO A 98 4.54 12.15 -8.55
N SER A 99 3.74 12.99 -9.21
CA SER A 99 3.38 14.34 -8.74
C SER A 99 2.66 14.32 -7.39
N PHE A 100 1.93 13.24 -7.08
CA PHE A 100 1.31 13.06 -5.76
C PHE A 100 2.35 13.15 -4.63
N TRP A 101 3.56 12.65 -4.87
CA TRP A 101 4.64 12.62 -3.87
C TRP A 101 5.54 13.85 -3.89
N GLU A 102 5.47 14.68 -4.92
CA GLU A 102 6.30 15.90 -5.00
C GLU A 102 5.78 17.00 -4.07
N GLU A 103 4.48 17.06 -3.88
CA GLU A 103 3.81 18.11 -3.10
C GLU A 103 3.62 17.73 -1.62
N ARG A 104 4.01 16.51 -1.23
CA ARG A 104 3.74 15.97 0.11
C ARG A 104 4.98 15.98 1.00
N PRO A 105 4.81 16.26 2.30
CA PRO A 105 5.91 16.19 3.25
C PRO A 105 6.28 14.73 3.49
N LEU A 106 7.46 14.33 3.04
CA LEU A 106 7.99 12.96 3.18
C LEU A 106 8.99 12.85 4.34
N PRO A 107 9.19 11.64 4.88
CA PRO A 107 10.36 11.35 5.72
C PRO A 107 11.66 11.59 4.94
N GLN A 108 12.72 11.90 5.67
CA GLN A 108 14.06 12.09 5.13
C GLN A 108 14.79 10.75 5.03
N VAL A 109 15.26 10.43 3.83
CA VAL A 109 16.11 9.26 3.56
C VAL A 109 17.32 9.66 2.71
N PRO A 110 18.43 8.90 2.73
CA PRO A 110 19.64 9.23 1.97
C PRO A 110 19.43 9.34 0.46
N ASP A 111 18.57 8.50 -0.11
CA ASP A 111 18.24 8.48 -1.54
C ASP A 111 16.73 8.71 -1.75
N MET A 112 16.35 9.98 -1.80
CA MET A 112 14.96 10.39 -2.01
C MET A 112 14.41 9.99 -3.38
N ALA A 113 15.26 9.86 -4.41
CA ALA A 113 14.81 9.51 -5.76
C ALA A 113 14.37 8.04 -5.81
N THR A 114 15.22 7.14 -5.29
CA THR A 114 14.88 5.71 -5.17
C THR A 114 13.69 5.49 -4.25
N PHE A 115 13.61 6.23 -3.14
CA PHE A 115 12.48 6.13 -2.22
C PHE A 115 11.14 6.56 -2.86
N LYS A 116 11.11 7.67 -3.60
CA LYS A 116 9.91 8.07 -4.37
C LYS A 116 9.54 7.04 -5.43
N ALA A 117 10.51 6.44 -6.13
CA ALA A 117 10.25 5.37 -7.08
C ALA A 117 9.67 4.12 -6.40
N LEU A 118 10.12 3.80 -5.17
CA LEU A 118 9.57 2.72 -4.35
C LEU A 118 8.14 3.00 -3.90
N LEU A 119 7.81 4.24 -3.52
CA LEU A 119 6.43 4.63 -3.19
C LEU A 119 5.49 4.35 -4.37
N VAL A 120 5.85 4.82 -5.57
CA VAL A 120 5.08 4.58 -6.80
C VAL A 120 4.95 3.09 -7.09
N LYS A 121 6.05 2.33 -7.00
CA LYS A 121 6.04 0.86 -7.17
C LYS A 121 5.07 0.20 -6.19
N CYS A 122 5.12 0.54 -4.91
CA CYS A 122 4.27 -0.06 -3.90
C CYS A 122 2.80 0.38 -4.04
N ALA A 123 2.51 1.58 -4.53
CA ALA A 123 1.15 2.00 -4.88
C ALA A 123 0.56 1.16 -6.03
N LEU A 124 1.34 0.93 -7.10
CA LEU A 124 0.96 0.03 -8.19
C LEU A 124 0.67 -1.40 -7.68
N LEU A 125 1.54 -1.91 -6.79
CA LEU A 125 1.32 -3.21 -6.16
C LEU A 125 0.06 -3.21 -5.30
N GLY A 126 -0.21 -2.15 -4.54
CA GLY A 126 -1.46 -1.99 -3.78
C GLY A 126 -2.70 -2.07 -4.67
N LEU A 127 -2.69 -1.37 -5.81
CA LEU A 127 -3.79 -1.47 -6.81
C LEU A 127 -3.95 -2.89 -7.32
N ALA A 128 -2.85 -3.56 -7.69
CA ALA A 128 -2.89 -4.95 -8.15
C ALA A 128 -3.45 -5.91 -7.09
N ILE A 129 -3.02 -5.74 -5.83
CA ILE A 129 -3.46 -6.51 -4.67
C ILE A 129 -4.94 -6.30 -4.37
N SER A 130 -5.48 -5.11 -4.64
CA SER A 130 -6.91 -4.86 -4.45
C SER A 130 -7.80 -5.82 -5.23
N GLY A 131 -7.31 -6.37 -6.35
CA GLY A 131 -8.05 -7.30 -7.19
C GLY A 131 -9.31 -6.70 -7.82
N ARG A 132 -9.51 -5.38 -7.72
CA ARG A 132 -10.69 -4.71 -8.26
C ARG A 132 -10.62 -4.67 -9.79
N PRO A 133 -11.73 -4.86 -10.52
CA PRO A 133 -11.76 -4.72 -11.99
C PRO A 133 -11.21 -3.38 -12.48
N GLU A 134 -11.44 -2.31 -11.71
CA GLU A 134 -10.91 -0.98 -12.01
C GLU A 134 -9.38 -0.94 -12.05
N ALA A 135 -8.68 -1.79 -11.29
CA ALA A 135 -7.22 -1.86 -11.31
C ALA A 135 -6.70 -2.37 -12.66
N LEU A 136 -7.39 -3.33 -13.29
CA LEU A 136 -7.03 -3.80 -14.62
C LEU A 136 -7.25 -2.70 -15.66
N ALA A 137 -8.39 -2.02 -15.60
CA ALA A 137 -8.69 -0.89 -16.49
C ALA A 137 -7.65 0.24 -16.32
N PHE A 138 -7.19 0.49 -15.09
CA PHE A 138 -6.08 1.40 -14.81
C PHE A 138 -4.81 0.97 -15.56
N PHE A 139 -4.37 -0.28 -15.40
CA PHE A 139 -3.14 -0.77 -16.05
C PHE A 139 -3.23 -0.81 -17.58
N GLU A 140 -4.37 -1.20 -18.14
CA GLU A 140 -4.61 -1.18 -19.59
C GLU A 140 -4.59 0.26 -20.12
N GLY A 141 -5.14 1.19 -19.35
CA GLY A 141 -5.17 2.61 -19.67
C GLY A 141 -3.80 3.30 -19.66
N ILE A 142 -2.80 2.78 -18.95
CA ILE A 142 -1.45 3.39 -18.87
C ILE A 142 -0.85 3.64 -20.26
N ARG A 143 -1.06 2.72 -21.22
CA ARG A 143 -0.54 2.86 -22.60
C ARG A 143 -1.07 4.09 -23.34
N SER A 144 -2.24 4.60 -22.92
CA SER A 144 -2.93 5.72 -23.56
C SER A 144 -2.69 7.06 -22.88
N ARG A 145 -2.03 7.08 -21.70
CA ARG A 145 -1.78 8.29 -20.93
C ARG A 145 -0.57 9.04 -21.50
N PRO A 146 -0.61 10.39 -21.58
CA PRO A 146 0.56 11.18 -21.88
C PRO A 146 1.66 10.87 -20.87
N THR A 147 2.89 10.75 -21.34
CA THR A 147 4.04 10.43 -20.50
C THR A 147 4.35 11.60 -19.57
N PRO A 148 4.08 11.45 -18.26
CA PRO A 148 5.21 11.63 -17.34
C PRO A 148 5.18 10.65 -16.17
N GLY A 149 6.35 10.19 -15.74
CA GLY A 149 6.52 9.47 -14.47
C GLY A 149 6.71 7.96 -14.58
N TRP A 150 5.82 7.26 -15.30
CA TRP A 150 5.79 5.79 -15.37
C TRP A 150 6.95 5.16 -16.17
N GLN A 151 7.50 5.90 -17.14
CA GLN A 151 8.63 5.43 -17.95
C GLN A 151 9.92 5.24 -17.14
N GLY A 152 10.04 5.86 -15.95
CA GLY A 152 11.15 5.59 -15.05
C GLY A 152 11.12 4.16 -14.47
N ASN A 153 9.98 3.46 -14.56
CA ASN A 153 9.82 2.15 -13.92
C ASN A 153 8.84 1.21 -14.64
N PRO A 154 9.06 0.88 -15.95
CA PRO A 154 8.20 -0.04 -16.69
C PRO A 154 8.14 -1.44 -16.05
N GLY A 155 9.21 -1.85 -15.37
CA GLY A 155 9.26 -3.09 -14.61
C GLY A 155 8.21 -3.16 -13.51
N SER A 156 7.93 -2.05 -12.82
CA SER A 156 6.91 -2.04 -11.75
C SER A 156 5.48 -2.17 -12.27
N VAL A 157 5.19 -1.68 -13.48
CA VAL A 157 3.88 -1.89 -14.11
C VAL A 157 3.72 -3.35 -14.50
N VAL A 158 4.75 -3.97 -15.08
CA VAL A 158 4.74 -5.40 -15.42
C VAL A 158 4.58 -6.26 -14.16
N ASP A 159 5.34 -5.98 -13.10
CA ASP A 159 5.21 -6.64 -11.80
C ASP A 159 3.77 -6.53 -11.28
N ALA A 160 3.18 -5.34 -11.30
CA ALA A 160 1.82 -5.11 -10.81
C ALA A 160 0.77 -5.87 -11.61
N VAL A 161 0.85 -5.87 -12.95
CA VAL A 161 -0.06 -6.65 -13.81
C VAL A 161 0.09 -8.15 -13.55
N PHE A 162 1.32 -8.65 -13.40
CA PHE A 162 1.56 -10.03 -13.00
C PHE A 162 0.88 -10.35 -11.67
N TRP A 163 1.06 -9.50 -10.66
CA TRP A 163 0.46 -9.71 -9.34
C TRP A 163 -1.06 -9.61 -9.35
N TYR A 164 -1.64 -8.73 -10.17
CA TYR A 164 -3.09 -8.67 -10.37
C TYR A 164 -3.63 -10.02 -10.87
N HIS A 165 -3.05 -10.55 -11.96
CA HIS A 165 -3.46 -11.86 -12.47
C HIS A 165 -3.15 -13.00 -11.51
N PHE A 166 -2.05 -12.93 -10.77
CA PHE A 166 -1.72 -13.90 -9.73
C PHE A 166 -2.79 -13.92 -8.64
N VAL A 167 -3.19 -12.75 -8.12
CA VAL A 167 -4.25 -12.62 -7.11
C VAL A 167 -5.58 -13.16 -7.63
N GLN A 168 -5.98 -12.81 -8.86
CA GLN A 168 -7.20 -13.33 -9.48
C GLN A 168 -7.19 -14.86 -9.62
N LYS A 169 -6.05 -15.43 -10.00
CA LYS A 169 -5.93 -16.88 -10.26
C LYS A 169 -5.74 -17.70 -8.98
N HIS A 170 -5.06 -17.16 -7.98
CA HIS A 170 -4.52 -17.92 -6.85
C HIS A 170 -5.01 -17.44 -5.48
N GLY A 171 -5.69 -16.29 -5.42
CA GLY A 171 -6.13 -15.65 -4.19
C GLY A 171 -5.01 -14.96 -3.41
N LEU A 172 -5.39 -14.05 -2.52
CA LEU A 172 -4.48 -13.24 -1.71
C LEU A 172 -3.64 -14.03 -0.70
N GLU A 173 -4.09 -15.20 -0.24
CA GLU A 173 -3.33 -16.02 0.72
C GLU A 173 -2.07 -16.65 0.11
N LYS A 174 -2.10 -16.99 -1.18
CA LYS A 174 -0.88 -17.48 -1.87
C LYS A 174 0.14 -16.38 -2.08
N LEU A 175 -0.32 -15.14 -2.30
CA LEU A 175 0.54 -13.96 -2.32
C LEU A 175 1.17 -13.71 -0.95
N ARG A 176 0.41 -13.89 0.14
CA ARG A 176 0.93 -13.75 1.50
C ARG A 176 2.09 -14.72 1.77
N ALA A 177 2.03 -15.94 1.26
CA ALA A 177 3.10 -16.92 1.40
C ALA A 177 4.34 -16.54 0.58
N SER A 178 4.19 -15.99 -0.62
CA SER A 178 5.32 -15.55 -1.45
C SER A 178 5.98 -14.26 -0.93
N LEU A 179 5.20 -13.29 -0.44
CA LEU A 179 5.71 -12.03 0.13
C LEU A 179 6.37 -12.18 1.51
N ARG A 180 6.24 -13.35 2.17
CA ARG A 180 6.99 -13.67 3.40
C ARG A 180 8.44 -14.08 3.13
N GLY A 181 8.78 -14.41 1.88
CA GLY A 181 10.12 -14.88 1.48
C GLY A 181 11.00 -13.82 0.83
N ILE A 182 10.57 -12.55 0.80
CA ILE A 182 11.41 -11.45 0.34
C ILE A 182 12.07 -10.84 1.59
N PRO A 183 13.40 -10.94 1.73
CA PRO A 183 14.13 -10.46 2.91
C PRO A 183 13.88 -8.96 3.20
#